data_AF-A0A7J2LLP0-F1
#
_entry.id   AF-A0A7J2LLP0-F1
#
_cell.length_a   1.000
_cell.length_b   1.000
_cell.length_c   1.000
_cell.angle_alpha   90.00
_cell.angle_beta   90.00
_cell.angle_gamma   90.00
#
_symmetry.space_group_name_H-M   'P 1'
#
loop_
_entity.id
_entity.type
_entity.pdbx_description
1 polymer ?
#
loop_
_entity_poly.entity_id
_entity_poly.type
_entity_poly.pdbx_seq_one_letter_code
_entity_poly.pdbx_strand_id
1 'polypeptide(L)'
;MSKIENMVNKYIKSCRRVLKELRSSSAKVKACKEVSELIEWAENYLKDAEFYLREGELEVSLATIAYCEGLLDALRLLGLAEFEW
;
A
#
# COMPACT_ATOMS: atom_id res chain seq x y z
N MET A 1 2.82 6.25 -21.90
CA MET A 1 2.45 5.33 -20.81
C MET A 1 1.09 4.74 -21.11
N SER A 2 0.92 3.43 -20.87
CA SER A 2 -0.37 2.76 -21.08
C SER A 2 -1.39 3.17 -20.03
N LYS A 3 -2.68 2.87 -20.24
CA LYS A 3 -3.74 3.13 -19.24
C LYS A 3 -3.45 2.37 -17.93
N ILE A 4 -3.00 1.13 -18.01
CA ILE A 4 -2.67 0.29 -16.86
C ILE A 4 -1.46 0.87 -16.12
N GLU A 5 -0.42 1.26 -16.85
CA GLU A 5 0.78 1.86 -16.27
C GLU A 5 0.46 3.16 -15.49
N ASN A 6 -0.43 4.00 -16.01
CA ASN A 6 -0.89 5.20 -15.30
C ASN A 6 -1.64 4.84 -14.01
N MET A 7 -2.49 3.80 -14.03
CA MET A 7 -3.21 3.34 -12.83
C MET A 7 -2.26 2.78 -11.77
N VAL A 8 -1.32 1.93 -12.18
CA VAL A 8 -0.31 1.35 -11.30
C VAL A 8 0.49 2.46 -10.61
N ASN A 9 0.99 3.43 -11.38
CA ASN A 9 1.76 4.55 -10.84
C ASN A 9 0.94 5.39 -9.84
N LYS A 10 -0.35 5.61 -10.11
CA LYS A 10 -1.26 6.30 -9.19
C LYS A 10 -1.37 5.55 -7.86
N TYR A 11 -1.68 4.25 -7.89
CA TYR A 11 -1.81 3.43 -6.69
C TYR A 11 -0.50 3.35 -5.91
N ILE A 12 0.62 3.09 -6.58
CA ILE A 12 1.95 3.06 -5.95
C ILE A 12 2.24 4.37 -5.22
N LYS A 13 1.94 5.52 -5.85
CA LYS A 13 2.16 6.83 -5.23
C LYS A 13 1.28 7.03 -3.99
N SER A 14 0.00 6.66 -4.06
CA SER A 14 -0.94 6.78 -2.94
C SER A 14 -0.58 5.84 -1.78
N CYS A 15 -0.38 4.54 -2.03
CA CYS A 15 0.00 3.57 -1.00
C CYS A 15 1.33 3.93 -0.33
N ARG A 16 2.35 4.36 -1.11
CA ARG A 16 3.63 4.81 -0.53
C ARG A 16 3.46 5.99 0.42
N ARG A 17 2.58 6.94 0.09
CA ARG A 17 2.31 8.09 0.94
C ARG A 17 1.66 7.67 2.25
N VAL A 18 0.62 6.86 2.18
CA VAL A 18 -0.09 6.32 3.35
C VAL A 18 0.87 5.52 4.23
N LEU A 19 1.65 4.59 3.67
CA LEU A 19 2.60 3.79 4.45
C LEU A 19 3.65 4.66 5.16
N LYS A 20 4.14 5.72 4.51
CA LYS A 20 5.04 6.69 5.14
C LYS A 20 4.38 7.42 6.31
N GLU A 21 3.10 7.79 6.18
CA GLU A 21 2.32 8.40 7.26
C GLU A 21 2.13 7.43 8.44
N LEU A 22 1.81 6.16 8.17
CA LEU A 22 1.62 5.13 9.19
C LEU A 22 2.90 4.78 9.97
N ARG A 23 4.08 5.05 9.41
CA ARG A 23 5.38 4.91 10.08
C ARG A 23 5.84 6.18 10.81
N SER A 24 5.11 7.28 10.69
CA SER A 24 5.47 8.53 11.36
C SER A 24 5.25 8.43 12.88
N SER A 25 5.98 9.22 13.66
CA SER A 25 5.79 9.30 15.12
C SER A 25 4.43 9.86 15.53
N SER A 26 3.73 10.55 14.63
CA SER A 26 2.38 11.09 14.79
C SER A 26 1.28 10.14 14.31
N ALA A 27 1.63 8.94 13.83
CA ALA A 27 0.68 8.01 13.26
C ALA A 27 -0.34 7.54 14.31
N LYS A 28 -1.63 7.64 13.96
CA LYS A 28 -2.71 7.07 14.76
C LYS A 28 -2.93 5.62 14.36
N VAL A 29 -2.05 4.75 14.85
CA VAL A 29 -2.09 3.31 14.59
C VAL A 29 -2.24 2.57 15.91
N LYS A 30 -3.14 1.59 15.95
CA LYS A 30 -3.29 0.73 17.11
C LYS A 30 -2.00 -0.05 17.34
N ALA A 31 -1.40 0.10 18.52
CA ALA A 31 -0.20 -0.64 18.91
C ALA A 31 -0.56 -2.09 19.24
N CYS A 32 -0.66 -2.93 18.21
CA CYS A 32 -0.69 -4.39 18.37
C CYS A 32 0.17 -5.07 17.30
N LYS A 33 0.62 -6.28 17.60
CA LYS A 33 1.57 -7.02 16.77
C LYS A 33 1.01 -7.29 15.38
N GLU A 34 -0.25 -7.71 15.32
CA GLU A 34 -0.95 -8.06 14.09
C GLU A 34 -1.12 -6.86 13.16
N VAL A 35 -1.34 -5.66 13.71
CA VAL A 35 -1.41 -4.42 12.92
C VAL A 35 -0.04 -4.07 12.36
N SER A 36 1.02 -4.18 13.16
CA SER A 36 2.39 -3.94 12.69
C SER A 36 2.79 -4.92 11.57
N GLU A 37 2.44 -6.20 11.71
CA GLU A 37 2.67 -7.24 10.68
C GLU A 37 1.87 -6.94 9.41
N LEU A 38 0.61 -6.52 9.53
CA LEU A 38 -0.21 -6.19 8.36
C LEU A 38 0.31 -4.96 7.59
N ILE A 39 0.83 -3.96 8.31
CA ILE A 39 1.52 -2.81 7.69
C ILE A 39 2.80 -3.27 7.00
N GLU A 40 3.57 -4.16 7.60
CA GLU A 40 4.77 -4.74 6.97
C GLU A 40 4.42 -5.53 5.70
N TRP A 41 3.34 -6.31 5.71
CA TRP A 41 2.85 -6.99 4.51
C TRP A 41 2.49 -5.98 3.43
N ALA A 42 1.74 -4.93 3.75
CA ALA A 42 1.41 -3.87 2.80
C ALA A 42 2.66 -3.19 2.21
N GLU A 43 3.72 -2.97 3.01
CA GLU A 43 5.01 -2.47 2.53
C GLU A 43 5.70 -3.44 1.57
N ASN A 44 5.64 -4.74 1.83
CA ASN A 44 6.20 -5.76 0.94
C ASN A 44 5.44 -5.82 -0.39
N TYR A 45 4.10 -5.78 -0.37
CA TYR A 45 3.30 -5.69 -1.60
C TYR A 45 3.56 -4.39 -2.39
N LEU A 46 3.83 -3.27 -1.73
CA LEU A 46 4.26 -2.05 -2.43
C LEU A 46 5.60 -2.27 -3.16
N LYS A 47 6.60 -2.88 -2.49
CA LYS A 47 7.91 -3.18 -3.10
C LYS A 47 7.78 -4.14 -4.28
N ASP A 48 6.92 -5.16 -4.15
CA ASP A 48 6.66 -6.13 -5.22
C ASP A 48 5.97 -5.45 -6.40
N ALA A 49 4.98 -4.58 -6.16
CA ALA A 49 4.33 -3.85 -7.23
C ALA A 49 5.31 -2.93 -7.98
N GLU A 50 6.19 -2.24 -7.25
CA GLU A 50 7.28 -1.45 -7.86
C GLU A 50 8.25 -2.32 -8.66
N PHE A 51 8.55 -3.54 -8.20
CA PHE A 51 9.37 -4.50 -8.92
C PHE A 51 8.70 -4.91 -10.24
N TYR A 52 7.45 -5.40 -10.21
CA TYR A 52 6.74 -5.81 -11.42
C TYR A 52 6.51 -4.67 -12.41
N LEU A 53 6.34 -3.43 -11.92
CA LEU A 53 6.29 -2.25 -12.79
C LEU A 53 7.61 -2.05 -13.54
N ARG A 54 8.77 -2.22 -12.89
CA ARG A 54 10.09 -2.09 -13.52
C ARG A 54 10.35 -3.20 -14.54
N GLU A 55 9.88 -4.42 -14.27
CA GLU A 55 9.98 -5.56 -15.19
C GLU A 55 8.99 -5.48 -16.36
N GLY A 56 8.05 -4.52 -16.35
CA GLY A 56 7.04 -4.36 -17.40
C GLY A 56 5.84 -5.30 -17.26
N GLU A 57 5.73 -6.05 -16.16
CA GLU A 57 4.59 -6.91 -15.83
C GLU A 57 3.44 -6.08 -15.23
N LEU A 58 2.79 -5.27 -16.07
CA LEU A 58 1.83 -4.25 -15.63
C LEU A 58 0.59 -4.84 -14.93
N GLU A 59 0.06 -5.96 -15.39
CA GLU A 59 -1.11 -6.62 -14.81
C GLU A 59 -0.79 -7.22 -13.43
N VAL A 60 0.40 -7.82 -13.28
CA VAL A 60 0.88 -8.36 -12.01
C VAL A 60 1.12 -7.21 -11.03
N SER A 61 1.78 -6.14 -11.48
CA SER A 61 1.97 -4.92 -10.69
C SER A 61 0.64 -4.33 -10.21
N LEU A 62 -0.37 -4.28 -11.09
CA LEU A 62 -1.70 -3.77 -10.74
C LEU A 62 -2.39 -4.66 -9.69
N ALA A 63 -2.36 -5.99 -9.84
CA ALA A 63 -2.94 -6.90 -8.87
C ALA A 63 -2.26 -6.79 -7.49
N THR A 64 -0.93 -6.70 -7.49
CA THR A 64 -0.11 -6.58 -6.29
C THR A 64 -0.36 -5.27 -5.55
N ILE A 65 -0.45 -4.13 -6.25
CA ILE A 65 -0.72 -2.84 -5.59
C ILE A 65 -2.16 -2.71 -5.11
N ALA A 66 -3.13 -3.32 -5.81
CA ALA A 66 -4.51 -3.38 -5.34
C ALA A 66 -4.64 -4.21 -4.05
N TYR A 67 -3.84 -5.27 -3.90
CA TYR A 67 -3.77 -6.02 -2.65
C TYR A 67 -3.20 -5.17 -1.50
N CYS A 68 -2.11 -4.42 -1.75
CA CYS A 68 -1.57 -3.44 -0.81
C CYS A 68 -2.64 -2.43 -0.36
N GLU A 69 -3.37 -1.83 -1.31
CA GLU A 69 -4.45 -0.88 -1.02
C GLU A 69 -5.55 -1.52 -0.16
N GLY A 70 -5.97 -2.75 -0.49
CA GLY A 70 -6.98 -3.49 0.26
C GLY A 70 -6.59 -3.79 1.72
N LEU A 71 -5.31 -4.10 1.99
CA LEU A 71 -4.82 -4.26 3.36
C LEU A 71 -4.91 -2.95 4.15
N LEU A 72 -4.54 -1.83 3.53
CA LEU A 72 -4.61 -0.51 4.15
C LEU A 72 -6.07 -0.10 4.42
N ASP A 73 -6.96 -0.30 3.44
CA ASP A 73 -8.39 -0.03 3.60
C ASP A 73 -9.01 -0.87 4.71
N ALA A 74 -8.59 -2.13 4.89
CA ALA A 74 -9.06 -2.96 6.00
C ALA A 74 -8.62 -2.41 7.36
N LEU A 75 -7.37 -1.95 7.50
CA LEU A 75 -6.91 -1.29 8.73
C LEU A 75 -7.74 -0.05 9.06
N ARG A 76 -8.03 0.77 8.04
CA ARG A 76 -8.86 1.97 8.20
C ARG A 76 -10.30 1.64 8.56
N LEU A 77 -10.92 0.69 7.85
CA LEU A 77 -12.30 0.26 8.07
C LEU A 77 -12.51 -0.28 9.49
N LEU A 78 -11.53 -1.00 10.02
CA LEU A 78 -11.57 -1.57 11.38
C LEU A 78 -11.18 -0.56 12.47
N GLY A 79 -10.88 0.69 12.13
CA GLY A 79 -10.43 1.72 13.08
C GLY A 79 -9.07 1.40 13.71
N LEU A 80 -8.24 0.62 13.04
CA LEU A 80 -6.90 0.24 13.50
C LEU A 80 -5.81 1.22 13.04
N ALA A 81 -6.12 2.02 12.01
CA ALA A 81 -5.28 3.11 11.53
C ALA A 81 -6.15 4.26 10.98
N GLU A 82 -5.71 5.51 11.14
CA GLU A 82 -6.32 6.68 10.50
C GLU A 82 -5.37 7.27 9.45
N PHE A 83 -5.86 7.51 8.22
CA PHE A 83 -5.13 8.15 7.12
C PHE A 83 -6.08 8.55 5.97
N GLU A 84 -5.56 9.33 5.01
CA GLU A 84 -6.26 9.74 3.78
C GLU A 84 -5.47 9.40 2.50
N TRP A 85 -6.19 9.13 1.40
CA TRP A 85 -5.68 8.61 0.10
C TRP A 85 -5.12 9.64 -0.88
#